data_AF-A0A6I7WC96-F1
#
_entry.id   AF-A0A6I7WC96-F1
#
_cell.length_a   1.000
_cell.length_b   1.000
_cell.length_c   1.000
_cell.angle_alpha   90.00
_cell.angle_beta   90.00
_cell.angle_gamma   90.00
#
_symmetry.space_group_name_H-M   'P 1'
#
loop_
_entity.id
_entity.type
_entity.pdbx_description
1 polymer ?
#
loop_
_entity_poly.entity_id
_entity_poly.type
_entity_poly.pdbx_seq_one_letter_code
_entity_poly.pdbx_strand_id
1 'polypeptide(L)' 'MNNSFPDQFNKQTILLVDDDPSLLELLSLRLKAVGMTVKTAGSGAEALSLIPPLKIRET' A
#
# COMPACT_ATOMS: atom_id res chain seq x y z
N MET A 1 23.71 7.63 6.74
CA MET A 1 22.82 7.42 5.56
C MET A 1 21.59 8.26 5.81
N ASN A 2 21.56 9.44 5.20
CA ASN A 2 20.56 10.45 5.51
C ASN A 2 19.39 10.18 4.57
N ASN A 3 18.47 9.31 4.98
CA ASN A 3 17.23 9.08 4.24
C ASN A 3 16.32 10.29 4.48
N SER A 4 16.57 11.38 3.76
CA SER A 4 15.64 12.49 3.62
C SER A 4 14.53 12.09 2.65
N PHE A 5 13.77 11.05 3.00
CA PHE A 5 12.41 10.94 2.51
C PHE A 5 11.62 12.00 3.27
N PRO A 6 11.09 13.05 2.62
CA PRO A 6 10.28 14.02 3.32
C PRO A 6 9.13 13.31 4.05
N ASP A 7 8.71 13.82 5.20
CA ASP A 7 7.55 13.37 5.99
C ASP A 7 6.22 13.29 5.18
N GLN A 8 6.23 13.64 3.90
CA GLN A 8 5.11 13.64 2.96
C GLN A 8 4.29 12.34 2.94
N PHE A 9 4.92 11.20 3.21
CA PHE A 9 4.24 9.90 3.19
C PHE A 9 4.07 9.26 4.57
N ASN A 10 4.57 9.93 5.61
CA ASN A 10 4.45 9.46 6.98
C ASN A 10 2.95 9.37 7.33
N LYS A 11 2.48 8.17 7.69
CA LYS A 11 1.06 7.82 7.96
C LYS A 11 0.14 7.65 6.73
N GLN A 12 0.62 7.71 5.49
CA GLN A 12 -0.21 7.31 4.36
C GLN A 12 -0.46 5.79 4.38
N THR A 13 -1.67 5.39 3.95
CA THR A 13 -2.01 3.97 3.76
C THR A 13 -1.93 3.62 2.29
N ILE A 14 -1.19 2.57 1.96
CA ILE A 14 -1.03 2.05 0.60
C ILE A 14 -1.47 0.58 0.53
N LEU A 15 -2.04 0.18 -0.60
CA LEU A 15 -2.36 -1.21 -0.93
C LEU A 15 -1.48 -1.66 -2.09
N LEU A 16 -0.62 -2.65 -1.85
CA LEU A 16 0.17 -3.32 -2.89
C LEU A 16 -0.61 -4.51 -3.44
N VAL A 17 -0.61 -4.67 -4.77
CA VAL A 17 -1.29 -5.77 -5.45
C VAL A 17 -0.31 -6.40 -6.44
N ASP A 18 0.07 -7.63 -6.18
CA ASP A 18 1.02 -8.40 -7.00
C ASP A 18 0.83 -9.89 -6.69
N ASP A 19 0.98 -10.79 -7.66
CA ASP A 19 0.82 -12.22 -7.46
C ASP A 19 2.07 -12.91 -6.88
N ASP A 20 3.22 -12.24 -6.86
CA ASP A 20 4.43 -12.75 -6.22
C ASP A 20 4.49 -12.38 -4.71
N PRO A 21 4.36 -13.37 -3.80
CA PRO A 21 4.41 -13.11 -2.36
C PRO A 21 5.77 -12.57 -1.88
N SER A 22 6.87 -12.96 -2.56
CA SER A 22 8.22 -12.53 -2.20
C SER A 22 8.41 -11.04 -2.49
N LEU A 23 7.85 -10.57 -3.61
CA LEU A 23 7.89 -9.17 -3.99
C LEU A 23 7.02 -8.32 -3.05
N LEU A 24 5.81 -8.80 -2.71
CA LEU A 24 4.95 -8.15 -1.72
C LEU A 24 5.64 -7.98 -0.37
N GLU A 25 6.34 -9.00 0.11
CA GLU A 25 7.08 -8.95 1.39
C GLU A 25 8.22 -7.91 1.32
N LEU A 26 9.06 -7.99 0.29
CA LEU A 26 10.19 -7.09 0.09
C LEU A 26 9.76 -5.62 0.05
N LEU A 27 8.73 -5.31 -0.76
CA LEU A 27 8.22 -3.95 -0.91
C LEU A 27 7.53 -3.48 0.38
N SER A 28 6.80 -4.37 1.06
CA SER A 28 6.17 -4.05 2.34
C SER A 28 7.18 -3.65 3.40
N LEU A 29 8.30 -4.37 3.51
CA LEU A 29 9.38 -4.04 4.45
C LEU A 29 9.98 -2.66 4.16
N ARG A 30 10.26 -2.36 2.89
CA ARG A 30 10.81 -1.07 2.44
C ARG A 30 9.87 0.09 2.75
N LEU A 31 8.57 -0.06 2.45
CA LEU A 31 7.57 0.99 2.62
C LEU A 31 7.22 1.23 4.11
N LYS A 32 7.18 0.17 4.92
CA LYS A 32 7.02 0.30 6.37
C LYS A 32 8.22 1.02 7.01
N ALA A 33 9.44 0.75 6.54
CA ALA A 33 10.66 1.42 7.01
C ALA A 33 10.68 2.93 6.75
N VAL A 34 9.87 3.44 5.81
CA VAL A 34 9.68 4.88 5.57
C VAL A 34 8.44 5.46 6.24
N GLY A 35 7.78 4.71 7.14
CA GLY A 35 6.68 5.22 7.98
C GLY A 35 5.28 5.11 7.37
N MET A 36 5.11 4.31 6.32
CA MET A 36 3.79 4.07 5.71
C MET A 36 3.07 2.87 6.33
N THR A 37 1.74 2.91 6.29
CA THR A 37 0.89 1.74 6.57
C THR A 37 0.68 0.97 5.28
N VAL A 38 1.13 -0.29 5.24
CA VAL A 38 1.06 -1.11 4.03
C VAL A 38 0.04 -2.24 4.20
N LYS A 39 -0.89 -2.35 3.26
CA LYS A 39 -1.73 -3.53 3.02
C LYS A 39 -1.24 -4.22 1.73
N THR A 40 -1.46 -5.53 1.64
CA THR A 40 -1.06 -6.35 0.49
C THR A 40 -2.26 -7.17 0.01
N ALA A 41 -2.27 -7.53 -1.27
CA ALA A 41 -3.18 -8.49 -1.87
C ALA A 41 -2.45 -9.28 -2.97
N GLY A 42 -2.67 -10.59 -3.03
CA GLY A 42 -2.13 -11.49 -4.04
C GLY A 42 -2.90 -11.47 -5.36
N SER A 43 -4.02 -10.75 -5.42
CA SER A 43 -4.88 -10.68 -6.60
C SER A 43 -5.74 -9.42 -6.62
N GLY A 44 -6.26 -9.07 -7.79
CA GLY A 44 -7.22 -7.96 -7.92
C GLY A 44 -8.52 -8.18 -7.14
N ALA A 45 -9.00 -9.43 -7.06
CA ALA A 45 -10.22 -9.75 -6.32
C ALA A 45 -10.04 -9.54 -4.81
N GLU A 46 -8.91 -10.00 -4.26
CA GLU A 46 -8.54 -9.73 -2.87
C GLU A 46 -8.36 -8.22 -2.64
N ALA A 47 -7.69 -7.52 -3.56
CA ALA A 47 -7.49 -6.08 -3.46
C ALA A 47 -8.81 -5.31 -3.37
N LEU A 48 -9.78 -5.63 -4.24
CA LEU A 48 -11.10 -5.02 -4.22
C LEU A 48 -11.85 -5.27 -2.90
N SER A 49 -11.66 -6.45 -2.27
CA SER A 49 -12.26 -6.74 -0.96
C SER A 49 -11.71 -5.86 0.18
N LEU A 50 -10.51 -5.30 0.00
CA LEU A 50 -9.83 -4.43 0.98
C LEU A 50 -10.16 -2.94 0.78
N ILE A 51 -10.73 -2.56 -0.37
CA ILE A 51 -11.06 -1.19 -0.72
C ILE A 51 -12.52 -0.92 -0.36
N PRO A 52 -12.84 0.16 0.37
CA PRO A 52 -14.23 0.51 0.64
C PRO A 52 -14.97 0.81 -0.67
N PRO A 53 -16.28 0.51 -0.76
CA PRO A 53 -17.06 0.72 -1.97
C PRO A 53 -16.97 2.19 -2.41
N LEU A 54 -16.71 2.38 -3.71
CA LEU A 54 -16.59 3.71 -4.30
C LEU A 54 -17.93 4.44 -4.17
N LYS A 55 -17.95 5.54 -3.42
CA LYS A 55 -19.09 6.47 -3.46
C LYS A 55 -19.01 7.26 -4.75
N ILE A 56 -19.78 6.83 -5.75
CA ILE A 56 -20.00 7.65 -6.95
C ILE A 56 -20.75 8.90 -6.50
N ARG A 57 -20.15 10.07 -6.66
CA ARG A 57 -20.87 11.34 -6.47
C ARG A 57 -21.68 11.58 -7.73
N GLU A 58 -23.01 11.50 -7.61
CA GLU A 58 -23.90 12.03 -8.64
C GLU A 58 -23.63 13.53 -8.77
N THR A 59 -23.47 14.00 -10.02
CA THR A 59 -23.13 15.39 -10.38
C THR A 59 -24.39 16.22 -10.51
#